data_AF-A0A5C5VZN8-F1
#
_entry.id   AF-A0A5C5VZN8-F1
#
_cell.length_a   1.000
_cell.length_b   1.000
_cell.length_c   1.000
_cell.angle_alpha   90.00
_cell.angle_beta   90.00
_cell.angle_gamma   90.00
#
_symmetry.space_group_name_H-M   'P 1'
#
loop_
_entity.id
_entity.type
_entity.pdbx_description
1 polymer ?
#
loop_
_entity_poly.entity_id
_entity_poly.type
_entity_poly.pdbx_seq_one_letter_code
_entity_poly.pdbx_strand_id
1 'polypeptide(L)'
;MTIFRAFLPFLFVFGVLARAQTASASDFQYFHENVLGTSLEIRVDIDSEDVAAQVESTVLEEIDRLDQILSRYKVDSELMRWQRGENVRGISDDLAIVLSHAEQWRVRTGGAFDVRSGVLDAIWDQAEKDNHLPSGEQLKLVTEQLTCSPWRKESSRSFDRNDNLPVSLDGLAKGYILDSVCMLIEARFPSVRQMTINIGGDLRKTGQDALFVAIADPENPAVNTTPLARVEIVGEAGVATSGGYHRTYKIDGHQYSHILDPRTGQPVKTVVSATVIAPTAMESDAAATAVSVLGMHDGIRLIEKIPGFECLILDEQGEVTVSSGWPTSGSRAGLSFVAFEEEVPEDDSAEVKTPAHGIFVDFSLPRQTGGRYRRPYVAVWLEDEVGYPVKIAVLWLMKEQLGARWYRDLTRWYRSDRLRRIVEESNLIETVSSATRGPGEYDAHFDGTDNLGRRLPYGKYTLCLEVAREHGTYQIIRQSVQLGTQPIEDQELKGNDEINDASFRYVPWPDH
;
A
#
# COMPACT_ATOMS: atom_id res chain seq x y z
N MET A 1 3.28 -73.66 62.18
CA MET A 1 4.50 -73.42 61.37
C MET A 1 4.07 -73.20 59.94
N THR A 2 4.74 -72.26 59.25
CA THR A 2 4.50 -71.84 57.85
C THR A 2 3.39 -70.82 57.64
N ILE A 3 3.75 -69.53 57.58
CA ILE A 3 2.96 -68.50 56.90
C ILE A 3 3.91 -67.78 55.93
N PHE A 4 3.68 -68.02 54.63
CA PHE A 4 4.33 -67.34 53.52
C PHE A 4 3.81 -65.90 53.43
N ARG A 5 4.71 -64.91 53.42
CA ARG A 5 4.44 -63.55 52.92
C ARG A 5 5.48 -63.22 51.85
N ALA A 6 4.99 -63.04 50.62
CA ALA A 6 5.77 -62.65 49.46
C ALA A 6 6.14 -61.17 49.54
N PHE A 7 7.41 -60.86 49.30
CA PHE A 7 7.93 -59.50 49.08
C PHE A 7 8.05 -59.26 47.58
N LEU A 8 7.43 -58.19 47.09
CA LEU A 8 7.46 -57.70 45.70
C LEU A 8 8.59 -56.65 45.57
N PRO A 9 9.44 -56.67 44.53
CA PRO A 9 10.49 -55.66 44.37
C PRO A 9 9.95 -54.37 43.72
N PHE A 10 10.38 -53.23 44.25
CA PHE A 10 10.07 -51.88 43.77
C PHE A 10 10.85 -51.61 42.46
N LEU A 11 10.13 -51.38 41.35
CA LEU A 11 10.71 -50.98 40.07
C LEU A 11 10.59 -49.45 39.95
N PHE A 12 11.70 -48.73 39.95
CA PHE A 12 11.76 -47.29 39.69
C PHE A 12 11.54 -47.05 38.19
N VAL A 13 10.38 -46.49 37.82
CA VAL A 13 10.11 -45.99 36.46
C VAL A 13 10.55 -44.53 36.40
N PHE A 14 11.60 -44.25 35.62
CA PHE A 14 12.00 -42.89 35.24
C PHE A 14 10.99 -42.36 34.21
N GLY A 15 10.09 -41.48 34.66
CA GLY A 15 9.17 -40.77 33.78
C GLY A 15 9.90 -39.68 32.99
N VAL A 16 10.12 -39.91 31.69
CA VAL A 16 10.48 -38.85 30.75
C VAL A 16 9.23 -38.00 30.52
N LEU A 17 9.16 -36.85 31.19
CA LEU A 17 8.22 -35.79 30.86
C LEU A 17 8.63 -35.22 29.49
N ALA A 18 8.03 -35.75 28.43
CA ALA A 18 8.04 -35.09 27.13
C ALA A 18 7.27 -33.77 27.28
N ARG A 19 8.03 -32.66 27.38
CA ARG A 19 7.48 -31.32 27.13
C ARG A 19 6.96 -31.33 25.69
N ALA A 20 5.65 -31.31 25.51
CA ALA A 20 5.06 -30.88 24.26
C ALA A 20 5.54 -29.46 24.01
N GLN A 21 6.49 -29.30 23.09
CA GLN A 21 6.72 -28.01 22.44
C GLN A 21 5.43 -27.72 21.69
N THR A 22 4.66 -26.76 22.19
CA THR A 22 3.70 -26.03 21.36
C THR A 22 4.50 -25.51 20.16
N ALA A 23 4.26 -26.08 18.98
CA ALA A 23 4.82 -25.58 17.74
C ALA A 23 4.41 -24.10 17.62
N SER A 24 5.39 -23.21 17.74
CA SER A 24 5.22 -21.83 17.31
C SER A 24 5.12 -21.89 15.80
N ALA A 25 3.98 -21.51 15.25
CA ALA A 25 3.84 -21.23 13.82
C ALA A 25 4.97 -20.28 13.38
N SER A 26 5.68 -20.61 12.31
CA SER A 26 6.65 -19.69 11.70
C SER A 26 5.95 -18.87 10.61
N ASP A 27 5.91 -17.56 10.81
CA ASP A 27 5.47 -16.59 9.81
C ASP A 27 6.68 -16.18 8.96
N PHE A 28 6.63 -16.43 7.65
CA PHE A 28 7.68 -16.03 6.72
C PHE A 28 7.21 -14.83 5.90
N GLN A 29 8.06 -13.80 5.83
CA GLN A 29 7.77 -12.57 5.09
C GLN A 29 8.84 -12.31 4.03
N TYR A 30 8.38 -12.05 2.81
CA TYR A 30 9.19 -11.70 1.65
C TYR A 30 8.68 -10.39 1.07
N PHE A 31 9.58 -9.61 0.47
CA PHE A 31 9.17 -8.40 -0.23
C PHE A 31 10.09 -8.14 -1.41
N HIS A 32 9.52 -7.60 -2.48
CA HIS A 32 10.18 -7.34 -3.74
C HIS A 32 9.77 -5.96 -4.24
N GLU A 33 10.66 -5.29 -4.95
CA GLU A 33 10.37 -4.00 -5.58
C GLU A 33 10.35 -4.16 -7.10
N ASN A 34 9.65 -3.26 -7.80
CA ASN A 34 9.48 -3.26 -9.25
C ASN A 34 8.75 -4.51 -9.80
N VAL A 35 7.89 -5.12 -8.98
CA VAL A 35 6.96 -6.15 -9.44
C VAL A 35 5.73 -5.43 -9.95
N LEU A 36 5.42 -5.60 -11.25
CA LEU A 36 4.35 -4.87 -11.94
C LEU A 36 4.45 -3.34 -11.81
N GLY A 37 5.68 -2.81 -11.70
CA GLY A 37 5.93 -1.38 -11.53
C GLY A 37 5.72 -0.84 -10.11
N THR A 38 5.57 -1.72 -9.11
CA THR A 38 5.37 -1.34 -7.70
C THR A 38 6.06 -2.33 -6.75
N SER A 39 5.77 -2.25 -5.44
CA SER A 39 6.26 -3.17 -4.43
C SER A 39 5.34 -4.37 -4.26
N LEU A 40 5.91 -5.51 -3.88
CA LEU A 40 5.25 -6.76 -3.56
C LEU A 40 5.65 -7.16 -2.14
N GLU A 41 4.68 -7.47 -1.29
CA GLU A 41 4.86 -8.11 0.02
C GLU A 41 4.15 -9.46 0.00
N ILE A 42 4.83 -10.49 0.53
CA ILE A 42 4.31 -11.84 0.69
C ILE A 42 4.50 -12.22 2.15
N ARG A 43 3.42 -12.66 2.79
CA ARG A 43 3.41 -13.25 4.12
C ARG A 43 2.84 -14.65 4.02
N VAL A 44 3.52 -15.64 4.57
CA VAL A 44 3.08 -17.04 4.51
C VAL A 44 3.30 -17.72 5.85
N ASP A 45 2.21 -18.30 6.38
CA ASP A 45 2.23 -19.10 7.59
C ASP A 45 2.43 -20.59 7.24
N ILE A 46 3.63 -21.09 7.54
CA ILE A 46 4.05 -22.47 7.24
C ILE A 46 5.22 -22.87 8.15
N ASP A 47 5.38 -24.16 8.43
CA ASP A 47 6.38 -24.65 9.39
C ASP A 47 7.77 -24.90 8.78
N SER A 48 7.94 -24.74 7.47
CA SER A 48 9.17 -25.10 6.74
C SER A 48 9.72 -23.94 5.91
N GLU A 49 10.92 -23.48 6.26
CA GLU A 49 11.65 -22.43 5.52
C GLU A 49 11.93 -22.82 4.06
N ASP A 50 12.30 -24.09 3.81
CA ASP A 50 12.54 -24.60 2.45
C ASP A 50 11.28 -24.55 1.59
N VAL A 51 10.11 -24.81 2.18
CA VAL A 51 8.83 -24.71 1.46
C VAL A 51 8.42 -23.25 1.29
N ALA A 52 8.63 -22.40 2.30
CA ALA A 52 8.37 -20.97 2.21
C ALA A 52 9.17 -20.31 1.06
N ALA A 53 10.45 -20.69 0.87
CA ALA A 53 11.26 -20.22 -0.25
C ALA A 53 10.76 -20.73 -1.63
N GLN A 54 10.19 -21.94 -1.69
CA GLN A 54 9.56 -22.44 -2.91
C GLN A 54 8.25 -21.71 -3.23
N VAL A 55 7.49 -21.34 -2.20
CA VAL A 55 6.30 -20.49 -2.33
C VAL A 55 6.72 -19.14 -2.91
N GLU A 56 7.71 -18.46 -2.33
CA GLU A 56 8.25 -17.18 -2.85
C GLU A 56 8.61 -17.28 -4.34
N SER A 57 9.38 -18.29 -4.74
CA SER A 57 9.75 -18.49 -6.15
C SER A 57 8.52 -18.71 -7.05
N THR A 58 7.57 -19.52 -6.60
CA THR A 58 6.35 -19.82 -7.37
C THR A 58 5.48 -18.58 -7.53
N VAL A 59 5.39 -17.74 -6.51
CA VAL A 59 4.68 -16.45 -6.56
C VAL A 59 5.28 -15.56 -7.64
N LEU A 60 6.60 -15.37 -7.63
CA LEU A 60 7.29 -14.51 -8.59
C LEU A 60 7.15 -15.02 -10.02
N GLU A 61 7.32 -16.32 -10.24
CA GLU A 61 7.17 -16.95 -11.56
C GLU A 61 5.76 -16.77 -12.13
N GLU A 62 4.72 -16.88 -11.29
CA GLU A 62 3.35 -16.73 -11.73
C GLU A 62 3.00 -15.27 -12.03
N ILE A 63 3.50 -14.32 -11.22
CA ILE A 63 3.36 -12.89 -11.51
C ILE A 63 4.04 -12.57 -12.85
N ASP A 64 5.27 -13.03 -13.08
CA ASP A 64 6.00 -12.81 -14.32
C ASP A 64 5.25 -13.40 -15.52
N ARG A 65 4.66 -14.61 -15.37
CA ARG A 65 3.85 -15.25 -16.41
C ARG A 65 2.62 -14.41 -16.76
N LEU A 66 1.87 -13.96 -15.75
CA LEU A 66 0.66 -13.16 -15.94
C LEU A 66 0.98 -11.75 -16.47
N ASP A 67 2.12 -11.18 -16.13
CA ASP A 67 2.59 -9.91 -16.70
C ASP A 67 2.87 -10.03 -18.21
N GLN A 68 3.33 -11.19 -18.70
CA GLN A 68 3.43 -11.45 -20.15
C GLN A 68 2.06 -11.59 -20.85
N ILE A 69 0.98 -11.71 -20.09
CA ILE A 69 -0.38 -11.84 -20.63
C ILE A 69 -1.11 -10.50 -20.56
N LEU A 70 -1.13 -9.87 -19.38
CA LEU A 70 -2.02 -8.77 -19.05
C LEU A 70 -1.40 -7.38 -19.20
N SER A 71 -0.07 -7.29 -19.29
CA SER A 71 0.62 -5.99 -19.30
C SER A 71 0.38 -5.21 -20.58
N ARG A 72 -0.05 -3.96 -20.45
CA ARG A 72 -0.10 -3.00 -21.57
C ARG A 72 1.26 -2.40 -21.92
N TYR A 73 2.23 -2.49 -21.02
CA TYR A 73 3.57 -1.93 -21.19
C TYR A 73 4.50 -2.84 -22.01
N LYS A 74 4.21 -4.14 -22.06
CA LYS A 74 4.94 -5.11 -22.88
C LYS A 74 4.29 -5.23 -24.25
N VAL A 75 4.99 -4.76 -25.29
CA VAL A 75 4.51 -4.76 -26.68
C VAL A 75 4.08 -6.16 -27.16
N ASP A 76 4.78 -7.19 -26.70
CA ASP A 76 4.53 -8.59 -27.08
C ASP A 76 3.59 -9.34 -26.12
N SER A 77 3.00 -8.65 -25.13
CA SER A 77 2.04 -9.30 -24.24
C SER A 77 0.85 -9.82 -25.02
N GLU A 78 0.18 -10.83 -24.46
CA GLU A 78 -1.02 -11.37 -25.09
C GLU A 78 -2.13 -10.33 -25.25
N LEU A 79 -2.35 -9.47 -24.25
CA LEU A 79 -3.27 -8.33 -24.33
C LEU A 79 -2.94 -7.48 -25.55
N MET A 80 -1.69 -7.02 -25.68
CA MET A 80 -1.29 -6.12 -26.77
C MET A 80 -1.40 -6.78 -28.15
N ARG A 81 -1.08 -8.08 -28.27
CA ARG A 81 -1.31 -8.87 -29.49
C ARG A 81 -2.79 -9.01 -29.83
N TRP A 82 -3.64 -9.25 -28.82
CA TRP A 82 -5.09 -9.32 -28.99
C TRP A 82 -5.64 -7.97 -29.49
N GLN A 83 -5.19 -6.85 -28.91
CA GLN A 83 -5.61 -5.51 -29.36
C GLN A 83 -5.24 -5.23 -30.82
N ARG A 84 -4.13 -5.79 -31.32
CA ARG A 84 -3.71 -5.67 -32.73
C ARG A 84 -4.41 -6.66 -33.68
N GLY A 85 -5.26 -7.54 -33.16
CA GLY A 85 -5.95 -8.56 -33.95
C GLY A 85 -5.07 -9.76 -34.35
N GLU A 86 -3.95 -9.99 -33.65
CA GLU A 86 -2.96 -11.02 -34.01
C GLU A 86 -3.34 -12.42 -33.48
N ASN A 87 -4.33 -12.53 -32.58
CA ASN A 87 -4.68 -13.80 -31.91
C ASN A 87 -5.72 -14.63 -32.69
N VAL A 88 -5.31 -15.10 -33.88
CA VAL A 88 -6.13 -15.89 -34.82
C VAL A 88 -6.64 -17.22 -34.24
N ARG A 89 -6.03 -17.73 -33.15
CA ARG A 89 -6.36 -19.02 -32.53
C ARG A 89 -7.13 -18.90 -31.20
N GLY A 90 -7.58 -17.70 -30.85
CA GLY A 90 -8.15 -17.41 -29.53
C GLY A 90 -7.08 -17.01 -28.50
N ILE A 91 -7.55 -16.49 -27.37
CA ILE A 91 -6.73 -15.98 -26.25
C ILE A 91 -6.57 -17.04 -25.14
N SER A 92 -5.68 -16.82 -24.17
CA SER A 92 -5.57 -17.62 -22.96
C SER A 92 -6.84 -17.55 -22.10
N ASP A 93 -7.00 -18.54 -21.22
CA ASP A 93 -8.09 -18.54 -20.24
C ASP A 93 -7.93 -17.36 -19.26
N ASP A 94 -6.69 -17.00 -18.89
CA ASP A 94 -6.39 -15.84 -18.04
C ASP A 94 -6.93 -14.54 -18.65
N LEU A 95 -6.56 -14.23 -19.90
CA LEU A 95 -7.04 -13.02 -20.57
C LEU A 95 -8.57 -13.07 -20.77
N ALA A 96 -9.12 -14.25 -21.08
CA ALA A 96 -10.56 -14.42 -21.25
C ALA A 96 -11.37 -14.19 -19.97
N ILE A 97 -10.83 -14.60 -18.81
CA ILE A 97 -11.44 -14.34 -17.50
C ILE A 97 -11.46 -12.83 -17.23
N VAL A 98 -10.30 -12.16 -17.37
CA VAL A 98 -10.21 -10.72 -17.09
C VAL A 98 -11.10 -9.90 -18.03
N LEU A 99 -11.14 -10.20 -19.34
CA LEU A 99 -12.05 -9.56 -20.28
C LEU A 99 -13.53 -9.84 -19.95
N SER A 100 -13.86 -11.05 -19.48
CA SER A 100 -15.23 -11.35 -19.04
C SER A 100 -15.62 -10.52 -17.82
N HIS A 101 -14.74 -10.37 -16.83
CA HIS A 101 -14.99 -9.56 -15.64
C HIS A 101 -15.04 -8.05 -15.97
N ALA A 102 -14.20 -7.57 -16.89
CA ALA A 102 -14.27 -6.19 -17.37
C ALA A 102 -15.65 -5.82 -17.92
N GLU A 103 -16.24 -6.69 -18.76
CA GLU A 103 -17.59 -6.44 -19.27
C GLU A 103 -18.67 -6.58 -18.20
N GLN A 104 -18.52 -7.53 -17.27
CA GLN A 104 -19.46 -7.67 -16.14
C GLN A 104 -19.48 -6.41 -15.26
N TRP A 105 -18.31 -5.85 -14.94
CA TRP A 105 -18.21 -4.62 -14.16
C TRP A 105 -18.72 -3.39 -14.91
N ARG A 106 -18.48 -3.30 -16.23
CA ARG A 106 -19.07 -2.26 -17.06
C ARG A 106 -20.59 -2.30 -17.01
N VAL A 107 -21.19 -3.47 -17.17
CA VAL A 107 -22.66 -3.64 -17.09
C VAL A 107 -23.17 -3.36 -15.68
N ARG A 108 -22.52 -3.91 -14.63
CA ARG A 108 -22.94 -3.76 -13.23
C ARG A 108 -22.93 -2.30 -12.76
N THR A 109 -21.97 -1.51 -13.24
CA THR A 109 -21.78 -0.10 -12.86
C THR A 109 -22.51 0.88 -13.80
N GLY A 110 -23.20 0.38 -14.82
CA GLY A 110 -23.82 1.22 -15.85
C GLY A 110 -22.80 2.04 -16.66
N GLY A 111 -21.58 1.51 -16.83
CA GLY A 111 -20.49 2.14 -17.58
C GLY A 111 -19.58 3.06 -16.77
N ALA A 112 -19.75 3.18 -15.45
CA ALA A 112 -18.82 3.97 -14.64
C ALA A 112 -17.43 3.32 -14.56
N PHE A 113 -17.36 1.99 -14.60
CA PHE A 113 -16.13 1.26 -14.86
C PHE A 113 -16.08 0.84 -16.33
N ASP A 114 -15.04 1.26 -17.06
CA ASP A 114 -14.79 0.78 -18.43
C ASP A 114 -13.28 0.72 -18.68
N VAL A 115 -12.79 -0.43 -19.11
CA VAL A 115 -11.35 -0.65 -19.39
C VAL A 115 -10.84 0.12 -20.60
N ARG A 116 -11.71 0.75 -21.38
CA ARG A 116 -11.35 1.63 -22.51
C ARG A 116 -11.30 3.11 -22.11
N SER A 117 -11.58 3.46 -20.85
CA SER A 117 -11.71 4.85 -20.39
C SER A 117 -10.45 5.70 -20.61
N GLY A 118 -9.27 5.10 -20.66
CA GLY A 118 -7.99 5.80 -20.89
C GLY A 118 -7.89 6.54 -22.22
N VAL A 119 -8.82 6.33 -23.16
CA VAL A 119 -8.95 7.20 -24.34
C VAL A 119 -9.31 8.64 -23.97
N LEU A 120 -10.02 8.84 -22.85
CA LEU A 120 -10.42 10.15 -22.36
C LEU A 120 -9.21 10.91 -21.81
N ASP A 121 -8.26 10.23 -21.16
CA ASP A 121 -7.03 10.84 -20.66
C ASP A 121 -6.28 11.55 -21.79
N ALA A 122 -6.15 10.90 -22.97
CA ALA A 122 -5.48 11.51 -24.12
C ALA A 122 -6.18 12.78 -24.63
N ILE A 123 -7.51 12.86 -24.50
CA ILE A 123 -8.30 14.04 -24.87
C ILE A 123 -8.06 15.18 -23.87
N TRP A 124 -8.06 14.87 -22.57
CA TRP A 124 -7.85 15.85 -21.51
C TRP A 124 -6.39 16.31 -21.41
N ASP A 125 -5.43 15.43 -21.63
CA ASP A 125 -4.00 15.75 -21.76
C ASP A 125 -3.77 16.75 -22.90
N GLN A 126 -4.47 16.57 -24.03
CA GLN A 126 -4.37 17.49 -25.16
C GLN A 126 -5.05 18.83 -24.84
N ALA A 127 -6.20 18.81 -24.18
CA ALA A 127 -6.90 20.00 -23.72
C ALA A 127 -6.06 20.84 -22.74
N GLU A 128 -5.33 20.21 -21.83
CA GLU A 128 -4.37 20.88 -20.95
C GLU A 128 -3.23 21.52 -21.72
N LYS A 129 -2.63 20.80 -22.67
CA LYS A 129 -1.56 21.35 -23.54
C LYS A 129 -2.02 22.54 -24.36
N ASP A 130 -3.24 22.48 -24.88
CA ASP A 130 -3.84 23.55 -25.70
C ASP A 130 -4.45 24.67 -24.83
N ASN A 131 -4.49 24.46 -23.51
CA ASN A 131 -5.15 25.33 -22.53
C ASN A 131 -6.59 25.68 -22.95
N HIS A 132 -7.32 24.68 -23.47
CA HIS A 132 -8.69 24.82 -23.93
C HIS A 132 -9.48 23.54 -23.66
N LEU A 133 -10.72 23.66 -23.18
CA LEU A 133 -11.54 22.50 -22.83
C LEU A 133 -11.86 21.62 -24.05
N PRO A 134 -12.00 20.29 -23.86
CA PRO A 134 -12.48 19.42 -24.92
C PRO A 134 -13.86 19.85 -25.41
N SER A 135 -14.08 19.80 -26.72
CA SER A 135 -15.40 20.11 -27.27
C SER A 135 -16.43 19.05 -26.89
N GLY A 136 -17.68 19.46 -26.66
CA GLY A 136 -18.77 18.54 -26.35
C GLY A 136 -19.02 17.50 -27.45
N GLU A 137 -18.76 17.84 -28.72
CA GLU A 137 -18.86 16.91 -29.85
C GLU A 137 -17.77 15.82 -29.79
N GLN A 138 -16.54 16.20 -29.47
CA GLN A 138 -15.43 15.26 -29.32
C GLN A 138 -15.67 14.26 -28.18
N LEU A 139 -16.14 14.74 -27.02
CA LEU A 139 -16.47 13.87 -25.89
C LEU A 139 -17.67 12.97 -26.19
N LYS A 140 -18.69 13.50 -26.88
CA LYS A 140 -19.87 12.72 -27.26
C LYS A 140 -19.52 11.54 -28.17
N LEU A 141 -18.66 11.75 -29.16
CA LEU A 141 -18.26 10.69 -30.10
C LEU A 141 -17.59 9.49 -29.39
N VAL A 142 -16.80 9.76 -28.35
CA VAL A 142 -16.11 8.73 -27.57
C VAL A 142 -17.05 8.06 -26.56
N THR A 143 -17.85 8.84 -25.83
CA THR A 143 -18.78 8.31 -24.83
C THR A 143 -19.88 7.43 -25.44
N GLU A 144 -20.33 7.72 -26.66
CA GLU A 144 -21.25 6.84 -27.41
C GLU A 144 -20.63 5.45 -27.70
N GLN A 145 -19.32 5.38 -27.98
CA GLN A 145 -18.60 4.11 -28.15
C GLN A 145 -18.43 3.37 -26.82
N LEU A 146 -18.09 4.08 -25.75
CA LEU A 146 -17.92 3.52 -24.39
C LEU A 146 -19.24 2.94 -23.84
N THR A 147 -20.38 3.50 -24.25
CA THR A 147 -21.70 2.97 -23.86
C THR A 147 -21.97 1.58 -24.45
N CYS A 148 -21.38 1.27 -25.61
CA CYS A 148 -21.52 -0.02 -26.28
C CYS A 148 -20.61 -1.10 -25.68
N SER A 149 -20.97 -2.37 -25.84
CA SER A 149 -20.08 -3.49 -25.46
C SER A 149 -18.77 -3.41 -26.23
N PRO A 150 -17.60 -3.52 -25.56
CA PRO A 150 -16.29 -3.43 -26.19
C PRO A 150 -15.98 -4.60 -27.12
N TRP A 151 -16.60 -5.76 -26.88
CA TRP A 151 -16.38 -6.97 -27.66
C TRP A 151 -17.62 -7.86 -27.68
N ARG A 152 -17.62 -8.82 -28.61
CA ARG A 152 -18.55 -9.93 -28.67
C ARG A 152 -17.82 -11.22 -28.29
N LYS A 153 -18.37 -11.95 -27.31
CA LYS A 153 -17.83 -13.23 -26.87
C LYS A 153 -18.45 -14.36 -27.71
N GLU A 154 -17.65 -14.99 -28.58
CA GLU A 154 -18.09 -16.10 -29.45
C GLU A 154 -17.94 -17.46 -28.77
N SER A 155 -16.93 -17.60 -27.89
CA SER A 155 -16.70 -18.80 -27.09
C SER A 155 -15.92 -18.46 -25.81
N SER A 156 -15.50 -19.46 -25.03
CA SER A 156 -14.73 -19.22 -23.80
C SER A 156 -13.42 -18.45 -24.05
N ARG A 157 -12.80 -18.62 -25.23
CA ARG A 157 -11.48 -18.06 -25.57
C ARG A 157 -11.49 -17.17 -26.83
N SER A 158 -12.67 -16.74 -27.28
CA SER A 158 -12.82 -15.92 -28.50
C SER A 158 -13.62 -14.67 -28.20
N PHE A 159 -12.95 -13.52 -28.33
CA PHE A 159 -13.45 -12.18 -28.05
C PHE A 159 -13.13 -11.29 -29.25
N ASP A 160 -14.15 -10.96 -30.03
CA ASP A 160 -14.03 -10.08 -31.19
C ASP A 160 -14.31 -8.64 -30.78
N ARG A 161 -13.36 -7.75 -31.03
CA ARG A 161 -13.50 -6.33 -30.68
C ARG A 161 -14.57 -5.65 -31.54
N ASN A 162 -15.42 -4.85 -30.91
CA ASN A 162 -16.41 -4.03 -31.60
C ASN A 162 -15.87 -2.64 -31.97
N ASP A 163 -14.74 -2.23 -31.37
CA ASP A 163 -14.05 -0.97 -31.61
C ASP A 163 -12.53 -1.10 -31.50
N ASN A 164 -11.84 0.00 -31.79
CA ASN A 164 -10.38 0.12 -31.72
C ASN A 164 -9.91 0.98 -30.54
N LEU A 165 -10.75 1.24 -29.54
CA LEU A 165 -10.37 2.04 -28.38
C LEU A 165 -9.32 1.29 -27.54
N PRO A 166 -8.21 1.92 -27.13
CA PRO A 166 -7.21 1.25 -26.30
C PRO A 166 -7.83 0.66 -25.03
N VAL A 167 -7.56 -0.60 -24.76
CA VAL A 167 -7.98 -1.33 -23.56
C VAL A 167 -6.82 -1.37 -22.57
N SER A 168 -7.09 -0.93 -21.34
CA SER A 168 -6.24 -1.07 -20.18
C SER A 168 -6.93 -1.92 -19.12
N LEU A 169 -6.27 -3.00 -18.68
CA LEU A 169 -6.80 -3.88 -17.64
C LEU A 169 -6.31 -3.48 -16.24
N ASP A 170 -5.71 -2.30 -16.07
CA ASP A 170 -5.00 -1.91 -14.84
C ASP A 170 -5.90 -1.90 -13.58
N GLY A 171 -7.22 -1.68 -13.73
CA GLY A 171 -8.21 -1.73 -12.63
C GLY A 171 -8.80 -3.12 -12.34
N LEU A 172 -8.20 -4.18 -12.88
CA LEU A 172 -8.60 -5.58 -12.67
C LEU A 172 -7.37 -6.51 -12.59
N ALA A 173 -6.33 -6.21 -13.36
CA ALA A 173 -5.22 -7.12 -13.60
C ALA A 173 -4.42 -7.40 -12.34
N LYS A 174 -4.17 -6.40 -11.48
CA LYS A 174 -3.44 -6.60 -10.23
C LYS A 174 -4.24 -7.51 -9.29
N GLY A 175 -5.52 -7.22 -9.11
CA GLY A 175 -6.42 -8.07 -8.34
C GLY A 175 -6.50 -9.51 -8.88
N TYR A 176 -6.60 -9.69 -10.20
CA TYR A 176 -6.59 -11.03 -10.82
C TYR A 176 -5.28 -11.79 -10.58
N ILE A 177 -4.14 -11.10 -10.65
CA ILE A 177 -2.83 -11.69 -10.40
C ILE A 177 -2.73 -12.17 -8.95
N LEU A 178 -3.16 -11.35 -7.99
CA LEU A 178 -3.20 -11.72 -6.57
C LEU A 178 -4.08 -12.95 -6.34
N ASP A 179 -5.29 -12.96 -6.92
CA ASP A 179 -6.23 -14.10 -6.83
C ASP A 179 -5.63 -15.38 -7.45
N SER A 180 -5.02 -15.28 -8.63
CA SER A 180 -4.43 -16.41 -9.36
C SER A 180 -3.23 -17.01 -8.64
N VAL A 181 -2.37 -16.14 -8.08
CA VAL A 181 -1.24 -16.56 -7.26
C VAL A 181 -1.72 -17.33 -6.04
N CYS A 182 -2.69 -16.79 -5.29
CA CYS A 182 -3.23 -17.46 -4.11
C CYS A 182 -3.83 -18.83 -4.46
N MET A 183 -4.66 -18.92 -5.51
CA MET A 183 -5.20 -20.20 -5.98
C MET A 183 -4.10 -21.20 -6.36
N LEU A 184 -3.03 -20.74 -7.02
CA LEU A 184 -1.91 -21.59 -7.40
C LEU A 184 -1.16 -22.13 -6.18
N ILE A 185 -0.91 -21.27 -5.18
CA ILE A 185 -0.20 -21.64 -3.95
C ILE A 185 -1.03 -22.62 -3.12
N GLU A 186 -2.32 -22.38 -2.95
CA GLU A 186 -3.22 -23.31 -2.24
C GLU A 186 -3.26 -24.69 -2.91
N ALA A 187 -3.26 -24.74 -4.24
CA ALA A 187 -3.25 -25.99 -4.99
C ALA A 187 -1.90 -26.74 -4.90
N ARG A 188 -0.77 -26.02 -4.92
CA ARG A 188 0.58 -26.62 -4.95
C ARG A 188 1.19 -26.88 -3.58
N PHE A 189 0.82 -26.10 -2.57
CA PHE A 189 1.40 -26.14 -1.23
C PHE A 189 0.31 -26.25 -0.16
N PRO A 190 -0.35 -27.43 0.00
CA PRO A 190 -1.45 -27.61 0.97
C PRO A 190 -1.04 -27.43 2.44
N SER A 191 0.26 -27.35 2.73
CA SER A 191 0.81 -27.05 4.06
C SER A 191 0.81 -25.57 4.42
N VAL A 192 0.54 -24.67 3.47
CA VAL A 192 0.35 -23.25 3.73
C VAL A 192 -0.99 -23.07 4.46
N ARG A 193 -0.94 -22.54 5.67
CA ARG A 193 -2.14 -22.33 6.51
C ARG A 193 -2.84 -21.01 6.18
N GLN A 194 -2.04 -19.98 5.94
CA GLN A 194 -2.49 -18.64 5.56
C GLN A 194 -1.44 -17.99 4.67
N MET A 195 -1.90 -17.18 3.72
CA MET A 195 -1.07 -16.32 2.92
C MET A 195 -1.68 -14.93 2.85
N THR A 196 -0.83 -13.91 2.84
CA THR A 196 -1.22 -12.55 2.47
C THR A 196 -0.24 -12.07 1.41
N ILE A 197 -0.76 -11.59 0.29
CA ILE A 197 0.04 -10.99 -0.76
C ILE A 197 -0.48 -9.58 -1.02
N ASN A 198 0.42 -8.60 -1.07
CA ASN A 198 0.10 -7.20 -1.32
C ASN A 198 0.98 -6.70 -2.47
N ILE A 199 0.38 -6.17 -3.52
CA ILE A 199 1.08 -5.52 -4.63
C ILE A 199 0.61 -4.07 -4.71
N GLY A 200 1.50 -3.14 -4.33
CA GLY A 200 1.25 -1.71 -4.46
C GLY A 200 0.04 -1.18 -3.69
N GLY A 201 -0.37 -1.84 -2.60
CA GLY A 201 -1.53 -1.47 -1.79
C GLY A 201 -2.76 -2.37 -2.01
N ASP A 202 -2.80 -3.11 -3.12
CA ASP A 202 -3.85 -4.10 -3.37
C ASP A 202 -3.45 -5.45 -2.76
N LEU A 203 -4.35 -6.02 -1.96
CA LEU A 203 -4.07 -7.14 -1.08
C LEU A 203 -5.03 -8.30 -1.31
N ARG A 204 -4.52 -9.53 -1.28
CA ARG A 204 -5.30 -10.77 -1.16
C ARG A 204 -4.85 -11.52 0.09
N LYS A 205 -5.82 -11.92 0.91
CA LYS A 205 -5.62 -12.73 2.11
C LYS A 205 -6.34 -14.06 1.99
N THR A 206 -5.63 -15.16 2.20
CA THR A 206 -6.21 -16.50 2.37
C THR A 206 -6.22 -16.92 3.84
N GLY A 207 -6.82 -18.08 4.15
CA GLY A 207 -6.90 -18.59 5.52
C GLY A 207 -7.91 -17.84 6.41
N GLN A 208 -8.06 -18.30 7.65
CA GLN A 208 -9.15 -17.87 8.54
C GLN A 208 -8.74 -16.88 9.62
N ASP A 209 -7.43 -16.72 9.88
CA ASP A 209 -6.96 -15.88 10.99
C ASP A 209 -7.21 -14.40 10.71
N ALA A 210 -7.27 -13.58 11.76
CA ALA A 210 -7.46 -12.15 11.62
C ALA A 210 -6.21 -11.47 11.04
N LEU A 211 -6.41 -10.50 10.15
CA LEU A 211 -5.37 -9.60 9.65
C LEU A 211 -5.81 -8.15 9.90
N PHE A 212 -4.95 -7.37 10.56
CA PHE A 212 -5.15 -5.93 10.66
C PHE A 212 -4.55 -5.24 9.44
N VAL A 213 -5.39 -4.55 8.67
CA VAL A 213 -4.98 -3.74 7.52
C VAL A 213 -5.13 -2.27 7.89
N ALA A 214 -4.05 -1.50 7.70
CA ALA A 214 -4.06 -0.05 7.85
C ALA A 214 -4.39 0.59 6.49
N ILE A 215 -5.37 1.48 6.47
CA ILE A 215 -5.71 2.28 5.29
C ILE A 215 -4.91 3.58 5.38
N ALA A 216 -4.01 3.79 4.43
CA ALA A 216 -3.17 4.99 4.39
C ALA A 216 -4.02 6.25 4.24
N ASP A 217 -3.59 7.34 4.87
CA ASP A 217 -4.14 8.65 4.62
C ASP A 217 -3.49 9.24 3.35
N PRO A 218 -4.24 9.44 2.25
CA PRO A 218 -3.69 9.99 1.02
C PRO A 218 -3.25 11.46 1.15
N GLU A 219 -3.73 12.20 2.15
CA GLU A 219 -3.27 13.57 2.43
C GLU A 219 -1.98 13.59 3.25
N ASN A 220 -1.64 12.47 3.91
CA ASN A 220 -0.43 12.33 4.70
C ASN A 220 0.27 10.99 4.40
N PRO A 221 0.86 10.84 3.19
CA PRO A 221 1.36 9.56 2.69
C PRO A 221 2.64 9.07 3.38
N ALA A 222 3.28 9.90 4.21
CA ALA A 222 4.55 9.57 4.83
C ALA A 222 4.45 8.27 5.63
N VAL A 223 5.51 7.48 5.52
CA VAL A 223 5.55 6.08 6.00
C VAL A 223 5.24 5.93 7.49
N ASN A 224 5.38 7.00 8.27
CA ASN A 224 5.24 7.03 9.72
C ASN A 224 3.99 7.78 10.22
N THR A 225 3.05 8.11 9.34
CA THR A 225 1.84 8.87 9.71
C THR A 225 0.75 7.97 10.28
N THR A 226 -0.20 8.59 10.97
CA THR A 226 -1.37 7.86 11.47
C THR A 226 -2.22 7.44 10.29
N PRO A 227 -2.56 6.16 10.13
CA PRO A 227 -3.42 5.72 9.03
C PRO A 227 -4.83 6.29 9.21
N LEU A 228 -5.50 6.55 8.09
CA LEU A 228 -6.90 7.01 8.05
C LEU A 228 -7.83 6.06 8.80
N ALA A 229 -7.61 4.75 8.67
CA ALA A 229 -8.37 3.72 9.37
C ALA A 229 -7.55 2.46 9.60
N ARG A 230 -8.01 1.61 10.54
CA ARG A 230 -7.53 0.24 10.72
C ARG A 230 -8.72 -0.71 10.73
N VAL A 231 -8.66 -1.73 9.88
CA VAL A 231 -9.70 -2.75 9.77
C VAL A 231 -9.15 -4.12 10.15
N GLU A 232 -9.94 -4.87 10.90
CA GLU A 232 -9.68 -6.28 11.17
C GLU A 232 -10.44 -7.12 10.15
N ILE A 233 -9.71 -7.90 9.37
CA ILE A 233 -10.27 -8.78 8.34
C ILE A 233 -10.14 -10.22 8.81
N VAL A 234 -11.27 -10.89 8.98
CA VAL A 234 -11.35 -12.30 9.35
C VAL A 234 -11.76 -13.11 8.13
N GLY A 235 -11.09 -14.24 7.89
CA GLY A 235 -11.35 -15.05 6.70
C GLY A 235 -10.62 -14.57 5.45
N GLU A 236 -11.16 -14.99 4.31
CA GLU A 236 -10.62 -14.67 3.00
C GLU A 236 -11.18 -13.35 2.49
N ALA A 237 -10.31 -12.46 2.01
CA ALA A 237 -10.73 -11.23 1.37
C ALA A 237 -9.70 -10.72 0.35
N GLY A 238 -10.17 -9.90 -0.57
CA GLY A 238 -9.39 -8.93 -1.32
C GLY A 238 -9.62 -7.52 -0.78
N VAL A 239 -8.58 -6.69 -0.79
CA VAL A 239 -8.66 -5.27 -0.46
C VAL A 239 -7.95 -4.50 -1.56
N ALA A 240 -8.57 -3.47 -2.09
CA ALA A 240 -7.92 -2.58 -3.06
C ALA A 240 -8.23 -1.13 -2.72
N THR A 241 -7.31 -0.23 -3.04
CA THR A 241 -7.51 1.20 -2.84
C THR A 241 -7.24 1.96 -4.12
N SER A 242 -8.29 2.61 -4.63
CA SER A 242 -8.17 3.57 -5.73
C SER A 242 -8.03 4.95 -5.13
N GLY A 243 -6.87 5.58 -5.31
CA GLY A 243 -6.56 6.89 -4.73
C GLY A 243 -5.99 7.83 -5.78
N GLY A 244 -6.47 9.08 -5.76
CA GLY A 244 -5.94 10.15 -6.58
C GLY A 244 -4.75 10.80 -5.89
N TYR A 245 -3.54 10.27 -6.09
CA TYR A 245 -2.32 10.98 -5.69
C TYR A 245 -2.14 12.21 -6.59
N HIS A 246 -2.81 13.30 -6.19
CA HIS A 246 -2.71 14.70 -6.65
C HIS A 246 -2.26 14.93 -8.11
N ARG A 247 -2.90 14.27 -9.07
CA ARG A 247 -2.86 14.68 -10.49
C ARG A 247 -4.16 15.43 -10.81
N THR A 248 -4.04 16.62 -11.37
CA THR A 248 -5.20 17.44 -11.79
C THR A 248 -4.86 18.08 -13.12
N TYR A 249 -5.82 18.20 -14.01
CA TYR A 249 -5.67 19.00 -15.22
C TYR A 249 -5.83 20.48 -14.90
N LYS A 250 -4.93 21.33 -15.41
CA LYS A 250 -4.99 22.79 -15.29
C LYS A 250 -5.31 23.41 -16.64
N ILE A 251 -6.58 23.76 -16.86
CA ILE A 251 -7.07 24.33 -18.12
C ILE A 251 -7.74 25.66 -17.84
N ASP A 252 -7.30 26.71 -18.54
CA ASP A 252 -7.85 28.07 -18.45
C ASP A 252 -7.91 28.59 -17.01
N GLY A 253 -6.85 28.33 -16.23
CA GLY A 253 -6.74 28.72 -14.82
C GLY A 253 -7.62 27.94 -13.84
N HIS A 254 -8.38 26.95 -14.30
CA HIS A 254 -9.22 26.08 -13.48
C HIS A 254 -8.57 24.70 -13.31
N GLN A 255 -8.79 24.07 -12.15
CA GLN A 255 -8.34 22.71 -11.86
C GLN A 255 -9.48 21.72 -12.07
N TYR A 256 -9.18 20.61 -12.73
CA TYR A 256 -10.10 19.51 -12.98
C TYR A 256 -9.50 18.20 -12.48
N SER A 257 -10.35 17.31 -11.95
CA SER A 257 -9.95 15.97 -11.56
C SER A 257 -9.34 15.20 -12.74
N HIS A 258 -8.34 14.37 -12.48
CA HIS A 258 -7.82 13.41 -13.46
C HIS A 258 -8.71 12.17 -13.60
N ILE A 259 -9.67 11.96 -12.69
CA ILE A 259 -10.63 10.87 -12.78
C ILE A 259 -11.78 11.31 -13.67
N LEU A 260 -11.98 10.59 -14.77
CA LEU A 260 -12.96 10.92 -15.81
C LEU A 260 -14.09 9.88 -15.82
N ASP A 261 -15.34 10.34 -15.92
CA ASP A 261 -16.51 9.46 -16.04
C ASP A 261 -16.66 8.97 -17.49
N PRO A 262 -16.52 7.66 -17.78
CA PRO A 262 -16.62 7.13 -19.14
C PRO A 262 -17.99 7.39 -19.80
N ARG A 263 -19.04 7.64 -19.01
CA ARG A 263 -20.41 7.88 -19.48
C ARG A 263 -20.60 9.30 -20.00
N THR A 264 -19.83 10.26 -19.49
CA THR A 264 -19.99 11.69 -19.83
C THR A 264 -18.74 12.30 -20.47
N GLY A 265 -17.58 11.66 -20.31
CA GLY A 265 -16.28 12.19 -20.72
C GLY A 265 -15.80 13.35 -19.84
N GLN A 266 -16.54 13.66 -18.76
CA GLN A 266 -16.26 14.78 -17.87
C GLN A 266 -15.49 14.31 -16.63
N PRO A 267 -14.72 15.20 -15.99
CA PRO A 267 -14.10 14.93 -14.71
C PRO A 267 -15.16 14.74 -13.64
N VAL A 268 -14.96 13.78 -12.75
CA VAL A 268 -15.86 13.55 -11.61
C VAL A 268 -15.50 14.44 -10.43
N LYS A 269 -16.51 14.72 -9.59
CA LYS A 269 -16.31 15.31 -8.26
C LYS A 269 -15.92 14.22 -7.25
N THR A 270 -15.43 14.66 -6.11
CA THR A 270 -14.05 14.43 -5.71
C THR A 270 -13.94 13.35 -4.63
N VAL A 271 -13.73 12.11 -5.07
CA VAL A 271 -13.21 11.03 -4.21
C VAL A 271 -11.70 11.14 -4.22
N VAL A 272 -11.11 11.37 -3.04
CA VAL A 272 -9.65 11.38 -2.85
C VAL A 272 -9.14 9.95 -2.79
N SER A 273 -9.82 9.09 -2.04
CA SER A 273 -9.57 7.66 -2.04
C SER A 273 -10.84 6.83 -1.83
N ALA A 274 -10.86 5.66 -2.44
CA ALA A 274 -11.85 4.63 -2.22
C ALA A 274 -11.14 3.31 -1.94
N THR A 275 -11.29 2.80 -0.73
CA THR A 275 -10.87 1.45 -0.35
C THR A 275 -12.07 0.53 -0.40
N VAL A 276 -11.93 -0.63 -1.04
CA VAL A 276 -12.97 -1.67 -1.08
C VAL A 276 -12.43 -2.99 -0.55
N ILE A 277 -13.20 -3.65 0.31
CA ILE A 277 -13.02 -5.04 0.73
C ILE A 277 -14.04 -5.88 -0.04
N ALA A 278 -13.60 -6.99 -0.64
CA ALA A 278 -14.45 -7.90 -1.40
C ALA A 278 -14.01 -9.36 -1.21
N PRO A 279 -14.76 -10.37 -1.69
CA PRO A 279 -14.35 -11.77 -1.57
C PRO A 279 -13.06 -12.11 -2.32
N THR A 280 -12.76 -11.39 -3.41
CA THR A 280 -11.53 -11.57 -4.22
C THR A 280 -10.88 -10.23 -4.52
N ALA A 281 -9.57 -10.24 -4.78
CA ALA A 281 -8.81 -9.02 -5.04
C ALA A 281 -9.18 -8.37 -6.38
N MET A 282 -9.50 -9.16 -7.41
CA MET A 282 -9.99 -8.65 -8.70
C MET A 282 -11.30 -7.87 -8.55
N GLU A 283 -12.22 -8.37 -7.73
CA GLU A 283 -13.48 -7.68 -7.50
C GLU A 283 -13.30 -6.40 -6.67
N SER A 284 -12.40 -6.39 -5.67
CA SER A 284 -12.10 -5.15 -4.93
C SER A 284 -11.42 -4.08 -5.79
N ASP A 285 -10.50 -4.46 -6.68
CA ASP A 285 -9.77 -3.53 -7.59
C ASP A 285 -10.75 -2.80 -8.54
N ALA A 286 -11.64 -3.58 -9.17
CA ALA A 286 -12.66 -3.04 -10.06
C ALA A 286 -13.69 -2.19 -9.32
N ALA A 287 -14.13 -2.64 -8.14
CA ALA A 287 -15.08 -1.91 -7.31
C ALA A 287 -14.50 -0.58 -6.81
N ALA A 288 -13.24 -0.57 -6.35
CA ALA A 288 -12.56 0.65 -5.90
C ALA A 288 -12.50 1.68 -7.03
N THR A 289 -12.09 1.25 -8.23
CA THR A 289 -12.09 2.11 -9.42
C THR A 289 -13.49 2.63 -9.77
N ALA A 290 -14.50 1.76 -9.74
CA ALA A 290 -15.89 2.15 -10.02
C ALA A 290 -16.43 3.16 -9.00
N VAL A 291 -16.13 2.97 -7.71
CA VAL A 291 -16.55 3.86 -6.62
C VAL A 291 -15.89 5.23 -6.78
N SER A 292 -14.60 5.29 -7.15
CA SER A 292 -13.90 6.54 -7.43
C SER A 292 -14.57 7.36 -8.55
N VAL A 293 -15.14 6.69 -9.56
CA VAL A 293 -15.89 7.35 -10.64
C VAL A 293 -17.32 7.71 -10.23
N LEU A 294 -18.02 6.82 -9.52
CA LEU A 294 -19.41 7.04 -9.11
C LEU A 294 -19.55 8.11 -8.02
N GLY A 295 -18.49 8.34 -7.25
CA GLY A 295 -18.51 9.22 -6.10
C GLY A 295 -19.17 8.58 -4.87
N MET A 296 -19.13 9.29 -3.75
CA MET A 296 -19.57 8.79 -2.44
C MET A 296 -20.97 8.17 -2.44
N HIS A 297 -21.99 8.91 -2.90
CA HIS A 297 -23.39 8.49 -2.78
C HIS A 297 -23.75 7.30 -3.68
N ASP A 298 -23.34 7.32 -4.94
CA ASP A 298 -23.62 6.22 -5.87
C ASP A 298 -22.68 5.03 -5.64
N GLY A 299 -21.43 5.28 -5.21
CA GLY A 299 -20.48 4.27 -4.80
C GLY A 299 -20.98 3.43 -3.62
N ILE A 300 -21.43 4.06 -2.54
CA ILE A 300 -22.04 3.34 -1.40
C ILE A 300 -23.27 2.55 -1.86
N ARG A 301 -24.16 3.16 -2.66
CA ARG A 301 -25.35 2.46 -3.21
C ARG A 301 -25.00 1.25 -4.08
N LEU A 302 -23.87 1.27 -4.78
CA LEU A 302 -23.38 0.12 -5.54
C LEU A 302 -22.92 -0.98 -4.60
N ILE A 303 -22.08 -0.65 -3.62
CA ILE A 303 -21.48 -1.60 -2.68
C ILE A 303 -22.55 -2.31 -1.84
N GLU A 304 -23.54 -1.57 -1.31
CA GLU A 304 -24.66 -2.11 -0.51
C GLU A 304 -25.51 -3.15 -1.26
N LYS A 305 -25.44 -3.19 -2.60
CA LYS A 305 -26.19 -4.16 -3.42
C LYS A 305 -25.44 -5.46 -3.66
N ILE A 306 -24.15 -5.53 -3.32
CA ILE A 306 -23.29 -6.66 -3.64
C ILE A 306 -22.87 -7.33 -2.32
N PRO A 307 -23.42 -8.51 -2.00
CA PRO A 307 -23.07 -9.21 -0.75
C PRO A 307 -21.57 -9.48 -0.64
N GLY A 308 -21.02 -9.22 0.55
CA GLY A 308 -19.59 -9.44 0.84
C GLY A 308 -18.67 -8.31 0.39
N PHE A 309 -19.22 -7.17 -0.05
CA PHE A 309 -18.46 -5.97 -0.38
C PHE A 309 -18.67 -4.91 0.67
N GLU A 310 -17.58 -4.27 1.08
CA GLU A 310 -17.61 -3.13 1.97
C GLU A 310 -16.65 -2.06 1.44
N CYS A 311 -16.93 -0.77 1.68
CA CYS A 311 -16.05 0.30 1.24
C CYS A 311 -15.87 1.41 2.29
N LEU A 312 -14.76 2.12 2.15
CA LEU A 312 -14.43 3.37 2.82
C LEU A 312 -14.05 4.38 1.74
N ILE A 313 -14.69 5.54 1.76
CA ILE A 313 -14.50 6.62 0.80
C ILE A 313 -14.08 7.86 1.57
N LEU A 314 -12.98 8.48 1.15
CA LEU A 314 -12.54 9.80 1.58
C LEU A 314 -12.83 10.80 0.46
N ASP A 315 -13.52 11.89 0.76
CA ASP A 315 -13.76 12.99 -0.17
C ASP A 315 -12.77 14.16 0.00
N GLU A 316 -12.84 15.16 -0.89
CA GLU A 316 -11.97 16.35 -0.84
C GLU A 316 -12.21 17.24 0.39
N GLN A 317 -13.36 17.09 1.07
CA GLN A 317 -13.64 17.78 2.32
C GLN A 317 -12.95 17.09 3.50
N GLY A 318 -12.37 15.91 3.29
CA GLY A 318 -11.76 15.07 4.32
C GLY A 318 -12.80 14.25 5.09
N GLU A 319 -14.04 14.16 4.59
CA GLU A 319 -15.09 13.36 5.21
C GLU A 319 -14.93 11.89 4.81
N VAL A 320 -15.01 11.02 5.82
CA VAL A 320 -14.93 9.57 5.65
C VAL A 320 -16.33 8.97 5.69
N THR A 321 -16.73 8.32 4.61
CA THR A 321 -18.00 7.57 4.54
C THR A 321 -17.72 6.09 4.32
N VAL A 322 -18.40 5.24 5.08
CA VAL A 322 -18.26 3.78 5.01
C VAL A 322 -19.59 3.11 4.68
N SER A 323 -19.53 1.93 4.05
CA SER A 323 -20.69 1.05 3.89
C SER A 323 -21.16 0.47 5.23
N SER A 324 -22.39 -0.03 5.26
CA SER A 324 -23.10 -0.44 6.47
C SER A 324 -22.48 -1.63 7.20
N GLY A 325 -21.74 -2.49 6.51
CA GLY A 325 -21.03 -3.64 7.07
C GLY A 325 -19.52 -3.46 7.20
N TRP A 326 -18.99 -2.24 6.98
CA TRP A 326 -17.55 -1.97 7.10
C TRP A 326 -17.02 -2.43 8.47
N PRO A 327 -15.93 -3.21 8.53
CA PRO A 327 -15.41 -3.73 9.79
C PRO A 327 -14.89 -2.60 10.68
N THR A 328 -15.72 -2.12 11.61
CA THR A 328 -15.28 -1.16 12.63
C THR A 328 -14.54 -1.89 13.75
N SER A 329 -13.31 -1.48 14.02
CA SER A 329 -12.59 -1.90 15.22
C SER A 329 -13.32 -1.37 16.47
N GLY A 330 -14.16 -2.18 17.12
CA GLY A 330 -14.80 -1.86 18.40
C GLY A 330 -16.34 -1.84 18.37
N SER A 331 -16.96 -2.40 19.40
CA SER A 331 -18.40 -2.62 19.54
C SER A 331 -19.28 -1.37 19.35
N ARG A 332 -20.53 -1.60 18.93
CA ARG A 332 -21.68 -0.74 19.24
C ARG A 332 -21.83 -0.59 20.76
N ALA A 333 -21.27 0.49 21.30
CA ALA A 333 -21.71 1.16 22.52
C ALA A 333 -21.29 2.62 22.35
N GLY A 334 -22.27 3.54 22.40
CA GLY A 334 -22.16 4.98 22.11
C GLY A 334 -20.74 5.54 22.05
N LEU A 335 -20.29 5.86 20.84
CA LEU A 335 -19.11 6.69 20.63
C LEU A 335 -19.60 8.09 20.33
N SER A 336 -19.64 8.89 21.38
CA SER A 336 -19.15 10.26 21.31
C SER A 336 -17.73 10.21 20.72
N PHE A 337 -17.52 10.98 19.67
CA PHE A 337 -16.18 11.38 19.27
C PHE A 337 -15.52 12.01 20.50
N VAL A 338 -14.37 11.48 20.92
CA VAL A 338 -13.49 12.24 21.82
C VAL A 338 -12.80 13.27 20.94
N ALA A 339 -13.47 14.40 20.77
CA ALA A 339 -12.79 15.65 20.52
C ALA A 339 -11.86 15.89 21.71
N PHE A 340 -10.59 16.21 21.43
CA PHE A 340 -9.79 16.92 22.42
C PHE A 340 -10.42 18.31 22.57
N GLU A 341 -11.28 18.48 23.58
CA GLU A 341 -11.71 19.79 24.04
C GLU A 341 -10.52 20.49 24.71
N GLU A 342 -9.85 21.38 23.98
CA GLU A 342 -9.39 22.63 24.58
C GLU A 342 -10.45 23.69 24.27
N GLU A 343 -11.04 24.26 25.32
CA GLU A 343 -11.98 25.38 25.22
C GLU A 343 -11.32 26.57 24.50
N VAL A 344 -11.77 26.88 23.28
CA VAL A 344 -11.50 28.16 22.61
C VAL A 344 -12.85 28.78 22.21
N PRO A 345 -13.08 30.08 22.46
CA PRO A 345 -14.40 30.69 22.34
C PRO A 345 -14.87 30.79 20.88
N GLU A 346 -16.19 30.76 20.69
CA GLU A 346 -16.89 31.03 19.43
C GLU A 346 -16.37 32.31 18.75
N ASP A 347 -15.78 32.16 17.56
CA ASP A 347 -15.91 33.19 16.51
C ASP A 347 -16.01 32.53 15.13
N ASP A 348 -16.87 33.13 14.32
CA ASP A 348 -17.48 32.58 13.11
C ASP A 348 -16.64 33.05 11.92
N SER A 349 -15.70 32.23 11.41
CA SER A 349 -15.18 32.42 10.06
C SER A 349 -14.56 31.14 9.50
N ALA A 350 -14.87 30.89 8.21
CA ALA A 350 -14.35 29.78 7.44
C ALA A 350 -12.82 29.88 7.31
N GLU A 351 -12.08 29.03 8.03
CA GLU A 351 -10.64 28.87 7.85
C GLU A 351 -10.31 27.77 6.84
N VAL A 352 -9.54 28.17 5.84
CA VAL A 352 -8.85 27.33 4.87
C VAL A 352 -7.91 26.38 5.63
N LYS A 353 -8.05 25.06 5.41
CA LYS A 353 -7.17 24.03 6.00
C LYS A 353 -5.70 24.37 5.76
N THR A 354 -4.97 24.69 6.82
CA THR A 354 -3.54 25.01 6.84
C THR A 354 -2.71 23.79 6.42
N PRO A 355 -1.63 23.92 5.63
CA PRO A 355 -0.74 22.79 5.36
C PRO A 355 -0.20 22.19 6.66
N ALA A 356 -0.04 20.86 6.69
CA ALA A 356 0.58 20.17 7.81
C ALA A 356 1.94 20.82 8.13
N HIS A 357 2.14 21.20 9.39
CA HIS A 357 3.39 21.81 9.85
C HIS A 357 4.46 20.74 10.13
N GLY A 358 5.70 21.17 10.31
CA GLY A 358 6.82 20.30 10.64
C GLY A 358 7.86 20.19 9.53
N ILE A 359 8.71 19.18 9.62
CA ILE A 359 9.78 18.92 8.65
C ILE A 359 9.36 17.75 7.77
N PHE A 360 9.44 17.96 6.45
CA PHE A 360 9.21 16.94 5.44
C PHE A 360 10.56 16.58 4.83
N VAL A 361 10.83 15.30 4.69
CA VAL A 361 12.10 14.79 4.18
C VAL A 361 11.81 13.78 3.09
N ASP A 362 12.25 14.06 1.88
CA ASP A 362 12.19 13.14 0.74
C ASP A 362 13.58 12.52 0.55
N PHE A 363 13.65 11.24 0.25
CA PHE A 363 14.90 10.55 -0.04
C PHE A 363 14.71 9.34 -0.95
N SER A 364 15.72 9.06 -1.77
CA SER A 364 15.73 7.92 -2.69
C SER A 364 16.88 6.96 -2.39
N LEU A 365 16.61 5.66 -2.44
CA LEU A 365 17.60 4.61 -2.24
C LEU A 365 18.01 4.00 -3.59
N PRO A 366 19.31 3.98 -3.95
CA PRO A 366 19.77 3.44 -5.22
C PRO A 366 19.60 1.93 -5.33
N ARG A 367 19.47 1.50 -6.60
CA ARG A 367 19.63 0.12 -7.01
C ARG A 367 21.10 -0.18 -7.25
N GLN A 368 21.66 -1.14 -6.51
CA GLN A 368 23.02 -1.63 -6.73
C GLN A 368 23.08 -2.58 -7.93
N THR A 369 24.10 -2.47 -8.77
CA THR A 369 24.31 -3.32 -9.95
C THR A 369 25.06 -4.60 -9.59
N GLY A 370 24.41 -5.76 -9.78
CA GLY A 370 25.00 -7.10 -9.62
C GLY A 370 24.45 -7.93 -8.44
N GLY A 371 24.40 -9.26 -8.60
CA GLY A 371 24.15 -10.26 -7.53
C GLY A 371 22.83 -10.17 -6.76
N ARG A 372 22.59 -11.15 -5.85
CA ARG A 372 21.53 -11.05 -4.82
C ARG A 372 21.93 -9.97 -3.82
N TYR A 373 21.23 -8.85 -3.79
CA TYR A 373 21.45 -7.76 -2.83
C TYR A 373 20.51 -7.92 -1.61
N ARG A 374 20.97 -7.53 -0.41
CA ARG A 374 20.14 -7.47 0.81
C ARG A 374 19.62 -6.06 1.03
N ARG A 375 18.44 -5.92 1.64
CA ARG A 375 17.81 -4.62 1.87
C ARG A 375 18.61 -3.78 2.88
N PRO A 376 18.67 -2.46 2.69
CA PRO A 376 19.27 -1.57 3.66
C PRO A 376 18.46 -1.51 4.95
N TYR A 377 19.18 -1.43 6.05
CA TYR A 377 18.69 -0.81 7.28
C TYR A 377 18.70 0.70 7.07
N VAL A 378 17.61 1.36 7.46
CA VAL A 378 17.46 2.81 7.30
C VAL A 378 16.99 3.42 8.61
N ALA A 379 17.59 4.55 8.99
CA ALA A 379 17.10 5.38 10.08
C ALA A 379 17.06 6.85 9.65
N VAL A 380 15.93 7.52 9.91
CA VAL A 380 15.77 8.97 9.73
C VAL A 380 15.31 9.57 11.05
N TRP A 381 16.11 10.46 11.63
CA TRP A 381 15.85 11.04 12.96
C TRP A 381 16.41 12.46 13.08
N LEU A 382 15.95 13.16 14.12
CA LEU A 382 16.47 14.46 14.54
C LEU A 382 17.32 14.32 15.80
N GLU A 383 18.46 15.02 15.81
CA GLU A 383 19.28 15.25 16.99
C GLU A 383 19.20 16.70 17.43
N ASP A 384 19.26 16.96 18.74
CA ASP A 384 19.46 18.31 19.28
C ASP A 384 20.91 18.81 19.07
N GLU A 385 21.21 20.01 19.58
CA GLU A 385 22.53 20.64 19.44
C GLU A 385 23.67 19.82 20.11
N VAL A 386 23.37 19.00 21.11
CA VAL A 386 24.35 18.13 21.78
C VAL A 386 24.44 16.74 21.16
N GLY A 387 23.65 16.46 20.13
CA GLY A 387 23.65 15.19 19.40
C GLY A 387 22.74 14.12 20.02
N TYR A 388 21.83 14.49 20.91
CA TYR A 388 20.85 13.57 21.50
C TYR A 388 19.67 13.36 20.53
N PRO A 389 19.25 12.10 20.26
CA PRO A 389 18.16 11.82 19.33
C PRO A 389 16.80 12.20 19.94
N VAL A 390 16.17 13.24 19.44
CA VAL A 390 14.90 13.78 19.99
C VAL A 390 13.65 13.18 19.35
N LYS A 391 13.70 12.81 18.07
CA LYS A 391 12.57 12.23 17.34
C LYS A 391 13.06 11.28 16.26
N ILE A 392 12.49 10.08 16.16
CA ILE A 392 12.75 9.11 15.10
C ILE A 392 11.52 9.09 14.19
N ALA A 393 11.69 9.43 12.91
CA ALA A 393 10.63 9.37 11.91
C ALA A 393 10.62 8.03 11.18
N VAL A 394 11.79 7.52 10.79
CA VAL A 394 11.92 6.24 10.07
C VAL A 394 12.90 5.34 10.81
N LEU A 395 12.52 4.09 10.99
CA LEU A 395 13.41 3.03 11.46
C LEU A 395 13.07 1.71 10.77
N TRP A 396 13.88 1.29 9.81
CA TRP A 396 13.65 0.10 9.01
C TRP A 396 14.66 -0.99 9.37
N LEU A 397 14.17 -2.06 10.03
CA LEU A 397 15.00 -3.14 10.58
C LEU A 397 14.40 -4.52 10.25
N MET A 398 15.26 -5.52 10.03
CA MET A 398 14.85 -6.94 10.00
C MET A 398 15.00 -7.56 11.40
N LYS A 399 13.88 -7.92 12.04
CA LYS A 399 13.87 -8.46 13.41
C LYS A 399 13.94 -9.99 13.51
N GLU A 400 13.42 -10.72 12.51
CA GLU A 400 13.06 -12.14 12.67
C GLU A 400 13.86 -13.13 11.80
N GLN A 401 14.88 -12.68 11.04
CA GLN A 401 15.78 -13.56 10.27
C GLN A 401 17.20 -13.65 10.86
N LEU A 402 17.93 -14.72 10.49
CA LEU A 402 19.39 -14.84 10.61
C LEU A 402 20.10 -13.69 9.85
N GLY A 403 20.18 -12.54 10.52
CA GLY A 403 20.54 -11.25 9.90
C GLY A 403 20.25 -10.04 10.79
N ALA A 404 19.43 -10.18 11.85
CA ALA A 404 19.18 -9.16 12.88
C ALA A 404 20.44 -8.69 13.66
N ARG A 405 21.65 -9.11 13.26
CA ARG A 405 22.94 -8.62 13.79
C ARG A 405 23.35 -7.26 13.22
N TRP A 406 22.80 -6.88 12.07
CA TRP A 406 23.31 -5.78 11.24
C TRP A 406 22.64 -4.42 11.49
N TYR A 407 21.58 -4.31 12.32
CA TYR A 407 21.10 -2.99 12.75
C TYR A 407 22.17 -2.21 13.56
N ARG A 408 23.18 -2.92 14.09
CA ARG A 408 24.38 -2.31 14.69
C ARG A 408 25.23 -1.54 13.68
N ASP A 409 25.04 -1.81 12.39
CA ASP A 409 25.72 -1.13 11.30
C ASP A 409 25.09 0.23 10.99
N LEU A 410 23.87 0.51 11.47
CA LEU A 410 23.42 1.88 11.71
C LEU A 410 24.20 2.44 12.91
N THR A 411 25.51 2.62 12.74
CA THR A 411 26.45 2.80 13.85
C THR A 411 26.17 4.04 14.69
N ARG A 412 25.68 5.14 14.09
CA ARG A 412 25.34 6.36 14.82
C ARG A 412 24.01 6.18 15.52
N TRP A 413 22.95 5.82 14.79
CA TRP A 413 21.64 5.60 15.36
C TRP A 413 21.68 4.58 16.51
N TYR A 414 22.37 3.45 16.34
CA TYR A 414 22.50 2.41 17.37
C TYR A 414 23.24 2.90 18.63
N ARG A 415 24.23 3.79 18.50
CA ARG A 415 24.90 4.42 19.65
C ARG A 415 23.97 5.43 20.34
N SER A 416 23.28 6.25 19.57
CA SER A 416 22.35 7.26 20.05
C SER A 416 21.14 6.63 20.75
N ASP A 417 20.55 5.57 20.19
CA ASP A 417 19.44 4.83 20.80
C ASP A 417 19.85 4.18 22.13
N ARG A 418 21.08 3.66 22.26
CA ARG A 418 21.56 3.11 23.54
C ARG A 418 21.54 4.15 24.66
N LEU A 419 21.96 5.38 24.37
CA LEU A 419 21.92 6.49 25.34
C LEU A 419 20.47 6.89 25.66
N ARG A 420 19.63 6.99 24.64
CA ARG A 420 18.20 7.30 24.77
C ARG A 420 17.45 6.28 25.63
N ARG A 421 17.65 4.97 25.40
CA ARG A 421 17.02 3.87 26.19
C ARG A 421 17.28 3.99 27.70
N ILE A 422 18.43 4.54 28.08
CA ILE A 422 18.78 4.76 29.50
C ILE A 422 18.03 5.97 30.07
N VAL A 423 17.77 6.99 29.25
CA VAL A 423 17.14 8.26 29.67
C VAL A 423 15.62 8.20 29.62
N GLU A 424 15.04 7.59 28.58
CA GLU A 424 13.59 7.53 28.35
C GLU A 424 12.95 6.23 28.86
N GLU A 425 13.75 5.26 29.32
CA GLU A 425 13.31 3.94 29.78
C GLU A 425 12.37 3.18 28.80
N SER A 426 12.41 3.51 27.51
CA SER A 426 11.52 2.95 26.48
C SER A 426 12.29 2.21 25.38
N ASN A 427 11.68 1.17 24.79
CA ASN A 427 12.27 0.36 23.73
C ASN A 427 11.68 0.69 22.35
N LEU A 428 12.18 1.77 21.73
CA LEU A 428 11.67 2.26 20.44
C LEU A 428 11.87 1.27 19.28
N ILE A 429 12.85 0.37 19.35
CA ILE A 429 12.97 -0.70 18.35
C ILE A 429 11.67 -1.51 18.29
N GLU A 430 11.05 -1.84 19.42
CA GLU A 430 9.82 -2.62 19.44
C GLU A 430 8.60 -1.82 18.98
N THR A 431 8.63 -0.48 19.09
CA THR A 431 7.46 0.39 18.90
C THR A 431 7.43 1.14 17.57
N VAL A 432 8.57 1.58 17.03
CA VAL A 432 8.65 2.44 15.81
C VAL A 432 9.38 1.80 14.64
N SER A 433 9.97 0.60 14.79
CA SER A 433 10.62 -0.03 13.66
C SER A 433 9.64 -0.74 12.73
N SER A 434 9.78 -0.57 11.41
CA SER A 434 9.12 -1.39 10.39
C SER A 434 10.11 -2.28 9.64
N ALA A 435 9.61 -3.14 8.75
CA ALA A 435 10.45 -3.97 7.88
C ALA A 435 11.34 -3.11 6.96
N THR A 436 12.49 -3.66 6.55
CA THR A 436 13.38 -3.01 5.58
C THR A 436 12.73 -2.89 4.20
N ARG A 437 12.94 -1.74 3.54
CA ARG A 437 12.43 -1.47 2.18
C ARG A 437 13.56 -1.49 1.15
N GLY A 438 13.24 -1.71 -0.12
CA GLY A 438 14.24 -1.81 -1.19
C GLY A 438 14.65 -0.44 -1.78
N PRO A 439 15.36 -0.41 -2.91
CA PRO A 439 15.55 0.80 -3.71
C PRO A 439 14.21 1.44 -4.09
N GLY A 440 14.09 2.77 -4.02
CA GLY A 440 12.84 3.48 -4.26
C GLY A 440 12.89 4.93 -3.77
N GLU A 441 11.80 5.66 -3.96
CA GLU A 441 11.57 7.01 -3.42
C GLU A 441 10.68 6.94 -2.19
N TYR A 442 11.01 7.71 -1.16
CA TYR A 442 10.36 7.66 0.15
C TYR A 442 10.30 9.04 0.78
N ASP A 443 9.29 9.26 1.61
CA ASP A 443 9.13 10.47 2.40
C ASP A 443 8.97 10.15 3.91
N ALA A 444 9.42 11.10 4.73
CA ALA A 444 9.32 11.05 6.18
C ALA A 444 8.85 12.40 6.72
N HIS A 445 7.99 12.36 7.74
CA HIS A 445 7.45 13.57 8.38
C HIS A 445 7.81 13.64 9.86
N PHE A 446 8.30 14.81 10.27
CA PHE A 446 8.48 15.20 11.67
C PHE A 446 7.42 16.23 12.04
N ASP A 447 6.47 15.81 12.85
CA ASP A 447 5.33 16.60 13.37
C ASP A 447 5.71 17.77 14.31
N GLY A 448 7.00 17.98 14.59
CA GLY A 448 7.46 19.00 15.54
C GLY A 448 7.41 18.60 17.00
N THR A 449 7.25 17.32 17.30
CA THR A 449 7.32 16.75 18.64
C THR A 449 8.49 15.80 18.80
N ASP A 450 8.85 15.48 20.05
CA ASP A 450 9.80 14.44 20.41
C ASP A 450 9.15 13.04 20.41
N ASN A 451 9.93 11.99 20.73
CA ASN A 451 9.43 10.61 20.78
C ASN A 451 8.32 10.38 21.83
N LEU A 452 8.15 11.30 22.79
CA LEU A 452 7.12 11.26 23.82
C LEU A 452 5.92 12.17 23.48
N GLY A 453 5.89 12.72 22.26
CA GLY A 453 4.82 13.61 21.79
C GLY A 453 4.90 15.04 22.35
N ARG A 454 6.01 15.41 23.03
CA ARG A 454 6.20 16.76 23.57
C ARG A 454 6.79 17.66 22.49
N ARG A 455 6.31 18.89 22.39
CA ARG A 455 6.76 19.84 21.38
C ARG A 455 8.26 20.13 21.45
N LEU A 456 8.92 20.12 20.29
CA LEU A 456 10.32 20.50 20.16
C LEU A 456 10.48 22.02 20.27
N PRO A 457 11.39 22.54 21.11
CA PRO A 457 11.65 23.97 21.15
C PRO A 457 12.27 24.46 19.83
N TYR A 458 12.06 25.73 19.50
CA TYR A 458 12.85 26.36 18.44
C TYR A 458 14.33 26.31 18.80
N GLY A 459 15.15 26.07 17.80
CA GLY A 459 16.56 25.79 18.04
C GLY A 459 17.23 25.13 16.87
N LYS A 460 18.50 24.81 17.09
CA LYS A 460 19.33 24.13 16.12
C LYS A 460 19.21 22.62 16.33
N TYR A 461 18.89 21.93 15.25
CA TYR A 461 18.81 20.48 15.20
C TYR A 461 19.71 19.94 14.09
N THR A 462 19.96 18.65 14.11
CA THR A 462 20.59 17.92 13.01
C THR A 462 19.63 16.86 12.49
N LEU A 463 19.23 16.99 11.23
CA LEU A 463 18.55 15.94 10.48
C LEU A 463 19.58 14.88 10.06
N CYS A 464 19.32 13.63 10.42
CA CYS A 464 20.17 12.49 10.13
C CYS A 464 19.42 11.48 9.27
N LEU A 465 19.99 11.09 8.12
CA LEU A 465 19.54 9.98 7.29
C LEU A 465 20.69 8.97 7.24
N GLU A 466 20.52 7.80 7.83
CA GLU A 466 21.55 6.75 7.91
C GLU A 466 21.07 5.49 7.21
N VAL A 467 21.92 4.95 6.35
CA VAL A 467 21.65 3.74 5.57
C VAL A 467 22.82 2.78 5.68
N ALA A 468 22.53 1.53 6.03
CA ALA A 468 23.52 0.47 6.12
C ALA A 468 23.03 -0.80 5.41
N ARG A 469 23.89 -1.42 4.60
CA ARG A 469 23.55 -2.67 3.90
C ARG A 469 24.42 -3.84 4.34
N GLU A 470 23.80 -5.02 4.47
CA GLU A 470 24.53 -6.27 4.60
C GLU A 470 25.34 -6.51 3.32
N HIS A 471 26.67 -6.51 3.45
CA HIS A 471 27.64 -6.57 2.35
C HIS A 471 27.61 -5.39 1.36
N GLY A 472 27.01 -4.25 1.73
CA GLY A 472 27.08 -2.99 0.99
C GLY A 472 27.88 -1.91 1.73
N THR A 473 27.62 -0.64 1.42
CA THR A 473 28.28 0.47 2.11
C THR A 473 27.45 0.95 3.31
N TYR A 474 28.11 1.73 4.15
CA TYR A 474 27.50 2.47 5.24
C TYR A 474 27.57 3.95 4.86
N GLN A 475 26.43 4.62 4.88
CA GLN A 475 26.36 6.04 4.54
C GLN A 475 25.45 6.78 5.52
N ILE A 476 25.79 8.05 5.75
CA ILE A 476 24.97 8.94 6.57
C ILE A 476 25.02 10.35 6.00
N ILE A 477 23.84 10.96 5.84
CA ILE A 477 23.68 12.40 5.59
C ILE A 477 23.34 13.05 6.93
N ARG A 478 24.05 14.13 7.24
CA ARG A 478 23.79 14.96 8.42
C ARG A 478 23.67 16.40 7.98
N GLN A 479 22.48 16.97 8.15
CA GLN A 479 22.20 18.35 7.80
C GLN A 479 21.80 19.13 9.04
N SER A 480 22.45 20.27 9.29
CA SER A 480 22.01 21.18 10.34
C SER A 480 20.75 21.90 9.87
N VAL A 481 19.74 21.94 10.72
CA VAL A 481 18.46 22.61 10.47
C VAL A 481 18.19 23.59 11.61
N GLN A 482 17.82 24.82 11.27
CA GLN A 482 17.42 25.83 12.24
C GLN A 482 15.90 25.91 12.26
N LEU A 483 15.28 25.40 13.32
CA LEU A 483 13.83 25.42 13.49
C LEU A 483 13.44 26.71 14.21
N GLY A 484 12.50 27.43 13.62
CA GLY A 484 12.06 28.75 14.05
C GLY A 484 10.71 29.10 13.44
N THR A 485 10.39 30.39 13.43
CA THR A 485 9.14 30.92 12.86
C THR A 485 9.19 31.11 11.34
N GLN A 486 10.38 31.00 10.75
CA GLN A 486 10.58 31.14 9.31
C GLN A 486 10.56 29.76 8.64
N PRO A 487 9.81 29.59 7.53
CA PRO A 487 9.85 28.36 6.76
C PRO A 487 11.22 28.17 6.11
N ILE A 488 11.52 26.92 5.79
CA ILE A 488 12.65 26.54 4.93
C ILE A 488 12.01 25.93 3.68
N GLU A 489 12.22 26.59 2.53
CA GLU A 489 11.88 26.03 1.22
C GLU A 489 12.69 24.77 0.93
N ASP A 490 12.29 23.98 -0.08
CA ASP A 490 12.95 22.72 -0.41
C ASP A 490 14.47 22.89 -0.57
N GLN A 491 15.21 22.24 0.32
CA GLN A 491 16.66 22.25 0.34
C GLN A 491 17.19 20.87 -0.05
N GLU A 492 17.86 20.79 -1.19
CA GLU A 492 18.54 19.58 -1.64
C GLU A 492 19.73 19.24 -0.73
N LEU A 493 19.84 17.96 -0.41
CA LEU A 493 20.94 17.36 0.32
C LEU A 493 21.84 16.61 -0.64
N LYS A 494 23.15 16.67 -0.40
CA LYS A 494 24.10 15.93 -1.21
C LYS A 494 23.93 14.42 -0.98
N GLY A 495 23.51 13.71 -2.03
CA GLY A 495 23.44 12.25 -2.05
C GLY A 495 24.80 11.55 -1.90
N ASN A 496 24.73 10.23 -1.77
CA ASN A 496 25.83 9.29 -1.60
C ASN A 496 25.47 7.91 -2.19
N ASP A 497 26.37 6.93 -2.03
CA ASP A 497 26.22 5.59 -2.62
C ASP A 497 24.98 4.80 -2.16
N GLU A 498 24.36 5.19 -1.04
CA GLU A 498 23.18 4.54 -0.48
C GLU A 498 21.94 5.45 -0.42
N ILE A 499 22.08 6.73 -0.75
CA ILE A 499 21.00 7.73 -0.80
C ILE A 499 21.24 8.59 -2.04
N ASN A 500 20.52 8.36 -3.15
CA ASN A 500 20.77 9.02 -4.42
C ASN A 500 20.43 10.50 -4.36
N ASP A 501 19.18 10.78 -4.01
CA ASP A 501 18.62 12.11 -3.86
C ASP A 501 18.04 12.21 -2.45
N ALA A 502 18.16 13.37 -1.84
CA ALA A 502 17.45 13.68 -0.61
C ALA A 502 17.19 15.19 -0.54
N SER A 503 16.06 15.58 0.01
CA SER A 503 15.69 16.97 0.25
C SER A 503 14.91 17.09 1.54
N PHE A 504 14.84 18.30 2.07
CA PHE A 504 13.91 18.59 3.13
C PHE A 504 13.32 19.99 3.01
N ARG A 505 12.12 20.17 3.55
CA ARG A 505 11.50 21.47 3.79
C ARG A 505 10.96 21.55 5.20
N TYR A 506 10.78 22.77 5.68
CA TYR A 506 10.20 23.04 6.98
C TYR A 506 9.06 24.04 6.88
N VAL A 507 7.89 23.61 7.33
CA VAL A 507 6.74 24.47 7.57
C VAL A 507 6.68 24.75 9.07
N PRO A 508 6.78 26.03 9.51
CA PRO A 508 6.74 26.37 10.91
C PRO A 508 5.50 25.83 11.59
N TRP A 509 5.68 25.20 12.75
CA TRP A 509 4.56 24.83 13.59
C TRP A 509 3.93 26.09 14.20
N PRO A 510 2.59 26.15 14.34
CA PRO A 510 1.89 27.37 14.76
C PRO A 510 2.44 27.90 16.09
N ASP A 511 2.90 29.14 16.12
CA ASP A 511 3.08 29.84 17.39
C ASP A 511 1.69 30.02 18.02
N HIS A 512 1.55 29.71 19.31
CA HIS A 512 0.38 30.18 20.05
C HIS A 512 0.49 31.69 20.28
#